data_AF-W8X8P9-F1
#
_entry.id   AF-W8X8P9-F1
#
_cell.length_a   1.000
_cell.length_b   1.000
_cell.length_c   1.000
_cell.angle_alpha   90.00
_cell.angle_beta   90.00
_cell.angle_gamma   90.00
#
_symmetry.space_group_name_H-M   'P 1'
#
loop_
_entity.id
_entity.type
_entity.pdbx_description
1 polymer ?
#
loop_
_entity_poly.entity_id
_entity_poly.type
_entity_poly.pdbx_seq_one_letter_code
_entity_poly.pdbx_strand_id
1 'polypeptide(L)' 'MCLAAAPRLDAKAVVQIRKDAQVSQSVFAKYLNTSTSTVQKWESGAKQPSGMAARLLQVVKKHGLDVLA' A
#
# COMPACT_ATOMS: atom_id res chain seq x y z
N MET A 1 -12.55 -6.57 21.43
CA MET A 1 -12.62 -5.63 20.29
C MET A 1 -11.82 -6.21 19.14
N CYS A 2 -12.46 -6.80 18.13
CA CYS A 2 -11.75 -7.36 16.99
C CYS A 2 -11.43 -6.23 16.01
N LEU A 3 -10.14 -5.92 15.85
CA LEU A 3 -9.66 -5.09 14.73
C LEU A 3 -10.16 -5.75 13.45
N ALA A 4 -11.00 -5.05 12.69
CA ALA A 4 -11.64 -5.58 11.49
C ALA A 4 -10.60 -6.25 10.57
N ALA A 5 -11.01 -7.25 9.79
CA ALA A 5 -10.13 -7.91 8.84
C ALA A 5 -9.51 -6.88 7.89
N ALA A 6 -8.20 -7.02 7.62
CA ALA A 6 -7.53 -6.14 6.67
C ALA A 6 -8.22 -6.24 5.30
N PRO A 7 -8.47 -5.10 4.62
CA PRO A 7 -9.12 -5.13 3.32
C PRO A 7 -8.28 -5.93 2.34
N ARG A 8 -8.92 -6.77 1.53
CA ARG A 8 -8.24 -7.42 0.41
C ARG A 8 -7.93 -6.34 -0.63
N LEU A 9 -6.64 -6.13 -0.87
CA LEU A 9 -6.16 -5.20 -1.88
C LEU A 9 -5.54 -5.99 -3.01
N ASP A 10 -6.18 -5.91 -4.17
CA ASP A 10 -5.64 -6.48 -5.39
C ASP A 10 -4.53 -5.59 -5.96
N ALA A 11 -3.74 -6.17 -6.86
CA ALA A 11 -2.63 -5.50 -7.52
C ALA A 11 -3.03 -4.13 -8.12
N LYS A 12 -4.19 -4.08 -8.79
CA LYS A 12 -4.75 -2.85 -9.36
C LYS A 12 -5.02 -1.78 -8.29
N ALA A 13 -5.49 -2.19 -7.11
CA ALA A 13 -5.76 -1.26 -6.02
C ALA A 13 -4.45 -0.65 -5.50
N VAL A 14 -3.39 -1.44 -5.37
CA VAL A 14 -2.07 -0.94 -4.95
C VAL A 14 -1.50 0.05 -5.96
N VAL A 15 -1.59 -0.27 -7.27
CA VAL A 15 -1.18 0.64 -8.35
C VAL A 15 -1.97 1.95 -8.28
N GLN A 16 -3.28 1.87 -8.05
CA GLN A 16 -4.13 3.05 -7.96
C GLN A 16 -3.73 3.93 -6.78
N ILE A 17 -3.54 3.36 -5.59
CA ILE A 17 -3.12 4.11 -4.39
C ILE A 17 -1.80 4.84 -4.63
N ARG A 18 -0.81 4.18 -5.25
CA ARG A 18 0.46 4.83 -5.59
C ARG A 18 0.27 5.99 -6.57
N LYS A 19 -0.58 5.81 -7.59
CA LYS A 19 -0.89 6.85 -8.58
C LYS A 19 -1.62 8.03 -7.95
N ASP A 20 -2.61 7.77 -7.11
CA ASP A 20 -3.37 8.79 -6.38
C ASP A 20 -2.45 9.59 -5.45
N ALA A 21 -1.45 8.93 -4.87
CA ALA A 21 -0.41 9.57 -4.06
C ALA A 21 0.69 10.27 -4.87
N GLN A 22 0.66 10.20 -6.21
CA GLN A 22 1.60 10.84 -7.14
C GLN A 22 3.10 10.57 -6.85
N VAL A 23 3.44 9.38 -6.35
CA VAL A 23 4.83 9.01 -6.04
C VAL A 23 5.35 7.85 -6.89
N SER A 24 6.68 7.74 -6.96
CA SER A 24 7.36 6.58 -7.52
C SER A 24 7.28 5.37 -6.59
N GLN A 25 7.48 4.16 -7.13
CA GLN A 25 7.47 2.92 -6.34
C GLN A 25 8.49 2.94 -5.19
N SER A 26 9.65 3.58 -5.40
CA SER A 26 10.71 3.69 -4.39
C SER A 26 10.37 4.64 -3.26
N VAL A 27 9.75 5.78 -3.56
CA VAL A 27 9.26 6.71 -2.55
C VAL A 27 8.12 6.08 -1.78
N PHE A 28 7.16 5.46 -2.47
CA PHE A 28 6.06 4.73 -1.84
C PHE A 28 6.55 3.62 -0.91
N ALA A 29 7.55 2.85 -1.34
CA ALA A 29 8.15 1.80 -0.52
C ALA A 29 8.77 2.35 0.77
N LYS A 30 9.49 3.49 0.68
CA LYS A 30 10.06 4.17 1.85
C LYS A 30 8.99 4.60 2.85
N TYR A 31 7.89 5.20 2.38
CA TYR A 31 6.77 5.59 3.25
C TYR A 31 6.10 4.40 3.93
N LEU A 32 5.94 3.29 3.21
CA LEU A 32 5.34 2.06 3.75
C LEU A 32 6.32 1.20 4.58
N ASN A 33 7.54 1.70 4.84
CA ASN A 33 8.65 0.99 5.49
C ASN A 33 8.87 -0.41 4.89
N THR A 34 8.84 -0.50 3.56
CA THR A 34 9.01 -1.73 2.80
C THR A 34 10.00 -1.56 1.65
N SER A 35 10.32 -2.65 0.96
CA SER A 35 11.23 -2.63 -0.18
C SER A 35 10.47 -2.34 -1.48
N THR A 36 11.12 -1.67 -2.43
CA THR A 36 10.63 -1.49 -3.82
C THR A 36 10.20 -2.79 -4.46
N SER A 37 10.98 -3.86 -4.29
CA SER A 37 10.64 -5.19 -4.79
C SER A 37 9.31 -5.72 -4.22
N THR A 38 9.00 -5.40 -2.97
CA THR A 38 7.74 -5.79 -2.33
C THR A 38 6.57 -5.04 -2.95
N VAL A 39 6.70 -3.72 -3.15
CA VAL A 39 5.68 -2.90 -3.84
C VAL A 39 5.47 -3.41 -5.26
N GLN A 40 6.54 -3.71 -6.00
CA GLN A 40 6.46 -4.25 -7.35
C GLN A 40 5.72 -5.60 -7.38
N LYS A 41 5.98 -6.49 -6.41
CA LYS A 41 5.26 -7.77 -6.28
C LYS A 41 3.79 -7.58 -5.95
N TRP A 42 3.44 -6.53 -5.20
CA TRP A 42 2.05 -6.17 -4.95
C TRP A 42 1.39 -5.65 -6.22
N GLU A 43 2.03 -4.74 -6.95
CA GLU A 43 1.53 -4.17 -8.20
C GLU A 43 1.43 -5.18 -9.35
N SER A 44 2.25 -6.24 -9.34
CA SER A 44 2.17 -7.33 -10.32
C SER A 44 1.22 -8.45 -9.93
N GLY A 45 0.69 -8.44 -8.70
CA GLY A 45 -0.16 -9.52 -8.17
C GLY A 45 0.60 -10.78 -7.77
N ALA A 46 1.93 -10.78 -7.84
CA ALA A 46 2.77 -11.88 -7.38
C ALA A 46 2.69 -12.09 -5.85
N LYS A 47 2.39 -11.02 -5.10
CA LYS A 47 2.21 -11.08 -3.65
C LYS A 47 1.08 -10.15 -3.23
N GLN A 48 0.37 -10.48 -2.16
CA GLN A 48 -0.61 -9.57 -1.55
C GLN A 48 0.01 -8.87 -0.33
N PRO A 49 -0.36 -7.61 -0.04
CA PRO A 49 0.06 -6.93 1.17
C PRO A 49 -0.43 -7.69 2.41
N SER A 50 0.45 -7.92 3.38
CA SER A 50 0.11 -8.55 4.66
C SER A 50 -0.86 -7.66 5.45
N GLY A 51 -1.58 -8.21 6.43
CA GLY A 51 -2.68 -7.51 7.11
C GLY A 51 -2.36 -6.09 7.60
N MET A 52 -1.13 -5.86 8.08
CA MET A 52 -0.66 -4.51 8.45
C MET A 52 -0.42 -3.61 7.23
N ALA A 53 0.28 -4.10 6.20
CA ALA A 53 0.51 -3.35 4.97
C ALA A 53 -0.81 -3.01 4.26
N ALA A 54 -1.76 -3.93 4.23
CA ALA A 54 -3.08 -3.71 3.65
C ALA A 54 -3.87 -2.63 4.42
N ARG A 55 -3.71 -2.55 5.74
CA ARG A 55 -4.24 -1.46 6.56
C ARG A 55 -3.55 -0.13 6.27
N LEU A 56 -2.21 -0.11 6.20
CA LEU A 56 -1.47 1.12 5.88
C LEU A 56 -1.89 1.67 4.52
N LEU A 57 -1.96 0.80 3.50
CA LEU A 57 -2.44 1.15 2.17
C LEU A 57 -3.86 1.70 2.18
N GLN A 58 -4.75 1.17 3.03
CA GLN A 58 -6.10 1.70 3.17
C GLN A 58 -6.12 3.10 3.82
N VAL A 59 -5.27 3.34 4.81
CA VAL A 59 -5.14 4.65 5.45
C VAL A 59 -4.60 5.65 4.43
N VAL A 60 -3.55 5.28 3.69
CA VAL A 60 -2.99 6.11 2.60
C VAL A 60 -4.02 6.37 1.51
N LYS A 61 -4.81 5.38 1.12
CA LYS A 61 -5.90 5.58 0.15
C LYS A 61 -6.93 6.61 0.62
N LYS A 62 -7.24 6.62 1.92
CA LYS A 62 -8.29 7.47 2.49
C LYS A 62 -7.82 8.88 2.81
N HIS A 63 -6.56 9.03 3.21
CA HIS A 63 -6.02 10.29 3.73
C HIS A 63 -4.83 10.84 2.92
N GLY A 64 -4.33 10.12 1.92
CA GLY A 64 -3.12 10.46 1.18
C GLY A 64 -1.84 9.95 1.86
N LEU A 65 -0.68 10.23 1.25
CA LEU A 65 0.63 9.91 1.85
C LEU A 65 1.01 10.82 3.02
N ASP A 66 0.33 11.95 3.18
CA ASP A 66 0.62 12.93 4.24
C ASP A 66 0.47 12.36 5.65
N VAL A 67 -0.30 11.28 5.83
CA VAL A 67 -0.41 10.56 7.11
C VAL A 67 0.85 9.76 7.49
N LEU A 68 1.78 9.60 6.56
CA LEU A 68 3.06 8.90 6.75
C LEU A 68 4.26 9.86 6.66
N ALA A 69 4.02 11.15 6.47
CA ALA A 69 5.04 12.20 6.35
C ALA A 69 5.48 12.73 7.73
#